data_AF-A0A9E5R1K7-F1
#
_entry.id   AF-A0A9E5R1K7-F1
#
_cell.length_a   1.000
_cell.length_b   1.000
_cell.length_c   1.000
_cell.angle_alpha   90.00
_cell.angle_beta   90.00
_cell.angle_gamma   90.00
#
_symmetry.space_group_name_H-M   'P 1'
#
loop_
_entity.id
_entity.type
_entity.pdbx_description
1 polymer ?
#
loop_
_entity_poly.entity_id
_entity_poly.type
_entity_poly.pdbx_seq_one_letter_code
_entity_poly.pdbx_strand_id
1 'polypeptide(L)'
;MTICTSFFYANLDGSVFDTLEVGIYDEDRLVAVSFFDQGRRSLASILGLYDQDYEKYSLGTYTLLTEMAYGLDTGRKFYYPGYVLDRPSVFDYKLQLANGQMQYYDWKGKWKPYERLGLERFTVHVLREKMLALQQALGQERTAFRKILYPMFSVGYLAFMGDQFIKSPMFLAHSPQTRRPFYLVIEFLIEEETYRLSWVSPCPEYQEFLNMHISEDLLDEKLYHMDLLRTDEVIYEHASAVKITEEALRLI
;
A
#
# COMPACT_ATOMS: atom_id res chain seq x y z
N MET A 1 -16.19 -8.05 -24.50
CA MET A 1 -16.26 -7.36 -23.20
C MET A 1 -17.54 -7.82 -22.53
N THR A 2 -17.42 -8.33 -21.31
CA THR A 2 -18.52 -8.97 -20.57
C THR A 2 -18.65 -8.30 -19.21
N ILE A 3 -19.82 -8.38 -18.57
CA ILE A 3 -20.02 -7.90 -17.20
C ILE A 3 -19.43 -8.93 -16.23
N CYS A 4 -18.63 -8.50 -15.26
CA CYS A 4 -18.15 -9.36 -14.19
C CYS A 4 -19.26 -9.56 -13.15
N THR A 5 -19.72 -10.81 -12.97
CA THR A 5 -20.94 -11.12 -12.20
C THR A 5 -20.69 -11.72 -10.82
N SER A 6 -19.44 -11.95 -10.39
CA SER A 6 -19.19 -12.56 -9.07
C SER A 6 -17.84 -12.27 -8.43
N PHE A 7 -16.74 -12.18 -9.19
CA PHE A 7 -15.39 -12.13 -8.59
C PHE A 7 -15.17 -10.92 -7.68
N PHE A 8 -15.64 -9.73 -8.05
CA PHE A 8 -15.48 -8.50 -7.25
C PHE A 8 -16.60 -8.24 -6.24
N TYR A 9 -17.53 -9.17 -6.06
CA TYR A 9 -18.70 -8.90 -5.22
C TYR A 9 -18.39 -9.06 -3.73
N ALA A 10 -17.20 -9.55 -3.34
CA ALA A 10 -16.74 -9.66 -1.95
C ALA A 10 -17.79 -10.28 -1.00
N ASN A 11 -18.58 -11.25 -1.49
CA ASN A 11 -19.72 -11.88 -0.80
C ASN A 11 -20.90 -10.94 -0.46
N LEU A 12 -21.01 -9.80 -1.15
CA LEU A 12 -22.16 -8.91 -1.11
C LEU A 12 -23.18 -9.31 -2.19
N ASP A 13 -24.46 -8.98 -1.97
CA ASP A 13 -25.58 -9.30 -2.89
C ASP A 13 -25.53 -8.52 -4.24
N GLY A 14 -24.41 -7.90 -4.57
CA GLY A 14 -24.16 -7.18 -5.82
C GLY A 14 -22.88 -6.33 -5.77
N SER A 15 -22.48 -5.79 -6.91
CA SER A 15 -21.41 -4.78 -6.97
C SER A 15 -21.98 -3.37 -6.89
N VAL A 16 -21.29 -2.50 -6.17
CA VAL A 16 -21.54 -1.04 -6.21
C VAL A 16 -20.93 -0.37 -7.45
N PHE A 17 -20.14 -1.11 -8.23
CA PHE A 17 -19.47 -0.65 -9.44
C PHE A 17 -19.90 -1.47 -10.66
N ASP A 18 -20.04 -0.79 -11.81
CA ASP A 18 -20.24 -1.43 -13.11
C ASP A 18 -18.90 -2.02 -13.59
N THR A 19 -18.55 -3.21 -13.11
CA THR A 19 -17.29 -3.88 -13.44
C THR A 19 -17.42 -4.68 -14.74
N LEU A 20 -16.52 -4.39 -15.68
CA LEU A 20 -16.43 -5.05 -16.98
C LEU A 20 -15.11 -5.83 -17.08
N GLU A 21 -15.06 -6.80 -17.98
CA GLU A 21 -13.86 -7.60 -18.24
C GLU A 21 -13.44 -7.62 -19.72
N VAL A 22 -12.13 -7.67 -19.95
CA VAL A 22 -11.49 -7.97 -21.23
C VAL A 22 -10.80 -9.32 -21.10
N GLY A 23 -11.33 -10.36 -21.76
CA GLY A 23 -10.70 -11.67 -21.87
C GLY A 23 -10.02 -11.86 -23.22
N ILE A 24 -8.78 -12.34 -23.21
CA ILE A 24 -8.00 -12.70 -24.40
C ILE A 24 -7.84 -14.21 -24.44
N TYR A 25 -8.22 -14.81 -25.56
CA TYR A 25 -8.23 -16.25 -25.73
C TYR A 25 -7.28 -16.67 -26.86
N ASP A 26 -6.52 -17.74 -26.61
CA ASP A 26 -5.85 -18.53 -27.64
C ASP A 26 -6.67 -19.80 -27.85
N GLU A 27 -7.43 -19.84 -28.95
CA GLU A 27 -8.53 -20.79 -29.14
C GLU A 27 -9.52 -20.75 -27.96
N ASP A 28 -9.65 -21.84 -27.21
CA ASP A 28 -10.54 -21.96 -26.04
C ASP A 28 -9.83 -21.63 -24.71
N ARG A 29 -8.52 -21.35 -24.73
CA ARG A 29 -7.72 -21.06 -23.53
C ARG A 29 -7.70 -19.56 -23.24
N LEU A 30 -8.15 -19.15 -22.05
CA LEU A 30 -7.95 -17.79 -21.56
C LEU A 30 -6.47 -17.56 -21.25
N VAL A 31 -5.83 -16.63 -21.96
CA VAL A 31 -4.39 -16.32 -21.84
C VAL A 31 -4.11 -14.95 -21.21
N ALA A 32 -5.11 -14.06 -21.18
CA ALA A 32 -5.07 -12.85 -20.37
C ALA A 32 -6.47 -12.38 -20.01
N VAL A 33 -6.59 -11.70 -18.87
CA VAL A 33 -7.83 -11.05 -18.44
C VAL A 33 -7.53 -9.74 -17.75
N SER A 34 -8.35 -8.73 -17.98
CA SER A 34 -8.40 -7.55 -17.13
C SER A 34 -9.81 -7.20 -16.71
N PHE A 35 -9.92 -6.56 -15.55
CA PHE A 35 -11.16 -6.11 -14.95
C PHE A 35 -11.05 -4.63 -14.63
N PHE A 36 -12.10 -3.88 -14.96
CA PHE A 36 -12.10 -2.45 -14.80
C PHE A 36 -13.51 -1.93 -14.49
N ASP A 37 -13.56 -0.92 -13.64
CA ASP A 37 -14.80 -0.29 -13.22
C ASP A 37 -15.16 0.86 -14.16
N GLN A 38 -16.42 0.87 -14.57
CA GLN A 38 -16.99 1.95 -15.34
C GLN A 38 -17.66 2.98 -14.43
N GLY A 39 -17.18 4.22 -14.51
CA GLY A 39 -17.85 5.39 -13.98
C GLY A 39 -18.51 6.23 -15.08
N ARG A 40 -19.26 7.26 -14.66
CA ARG A 40 -19.99 8.15 -15.59
C ARG A 40 -19.10 8.86 -16.62
N ARG A 41 -17.86 9.19 -16.27
CA ARG A 41 -16.92 9.94 -17.13
C ARG A 41 -15.54 9.30 -17.19
N SER A 42 -15.36 8.15 -16.58
CA SER A 42 -14.05 7.56 -16.35
C SER A 42 -14.10 6.05 -16.32
N LEU A 43 -12.96 5.43 -16.59
CA LEU A 43 -12.71 4.02 -16.31
C LEU A 43 -11.59 3.91 -15.27
N ALA A 44 -11.65 2.88 -14.42
CA ALA A 44 -10.58 2.54 -13.50
C ALA A 44 -10.18 1.08 -13.67
N SER A 45 -8.94 0.84 -14.09
CA SER A 45 -8.39 -0.51 -14.19
C SER A 45 -8.14 -1.06 -12.78
N ILE A 46 -8.69 -2.23 -12.48
CA ILE A 46 -8.68 -2.83 -11.13
C ILE A 46 -7.66 -3.96 -11.04
N LEU A 47 -7.70 -4.88 -12.01
CA LEU A 47 -6.83 -6.06 -12.02
C LEU A 47 -6.51 -6.47 -13.46
N GLY A 48 -5.25 -6.80 -13.71
CA GLY A 48 -4.79 -7.37 -14.98
C GLY A 48 -3.91 -8.58 -14.73
N LEU A 49 -4.21 -9.67 -15.42
CA LEU A 49 -3.52 -10.95 -15.32
C LEU A 49 -3.22 -11.45 -16.73
N TYR A 50 -2.08 -12.09 -16.92
CA TYR A 50 -1.76 -12.77 -18.15
C TYR A 50 -0.89 -13.99 -17.87
N ASP A 51 -0.94 -14.95 -18.78
CA ASP A 51 -0.12 -16.15 -18.76
C ASP A 51 1.33 -15.81 -19.15
N GLN A 52 2.28 -16.14 -18.28
CA GLN A 52 3.70 -15.83 -18.48
C GLN A 52 4.29 -16.52 -19.71
N ASP A 53 3.72 -17.65 -20.16
CA ASP A 53 4.11 -18.29 -21.42
C ASP A 53 3.87 -17.38 -22.64
N TYR A 54 3.02 -16.35 -22.49
CA TYR A 54 2.66 -15.35 -23.50
C TYR A 54 3.33 -13.98 -23.29
N GLU A 55 4.37 -13.87 -22.44
CA GLU A 55 5.05 -12.60 -22.13
C GLU A 55 5.48 -11.82 -23.39
N LYS A 56 5.96 -12.52 -24.42
CA LYS A 56 6.38 -11.92 -25.70
C LYS A 56 5.28 -11.13 -26.44
N TYR A 57 4.01 -11.34 -26.09
CA TYR A 57 2.87 -10.67 -26.72
C TYR A 57 2.42 -9.41 -25.96
N SER A 58 3.03 -9.09 -24.81
CA SER A 58 2.71 -7.89 -24.03
C SER A 58 1.21 -7.79 -23.67
N LEU A 59 0.59 -8.91 -23.30
CA LEU A 59 -0.85 -9.01 -23.10
C LEU A 59 -1.39 -8.04 -22.01
N GLY A 60 -0.60 -7.74 -20.98
CA GLY A 60 -0.97 -6.72 -19.98
C GLY A 60 -1.07 -5.29 -20.53
N THR A 61 -0.26 -4.96 -21.56
CA THR A 61 -0.40 -3.69 -22.28
C THR A 61 -1.60 -3.74 -23.22
N TYR A 62 -1.82 -4.88 -23.88
CA TYR A 62 -2.92 -5.06 -24.83
C TYR A 62 -4.29 -4.91 -24.15
N THR A 63 -4.51 -5.53 -23.00
CA THR A 63 -5.78 -5.42 -22.27
C THR A 63 -6.03 -3.99 -21.81
N LEU A 64 -5.01 -3.30 -21.31
CA LEU A 64 -5.07 -1.89 -20.92
C LEU A 64 -5.47 -0.99 -22.11
N LEU A 65 -4.84 -1.18 -23.29
CA LEU A 65 -5.21 -0.44 -24.50
C LEU A 65 -6.64 -0.74 -24.95
N THR A 66 -7.11 -1.96 -24.76
CA THR A 66 -8.48 -2.36 -25.06
C THR A 66 -9.49 -1.66 -24.15
N GLU A 67 -9.19 -1.53 -22.85
CA GLU A 67 -9.99 -0.74 -21.92
C GLU A 67 -10.04 0.75 -22.33
N MET A 68 -8.89 1.33 -22.73
CA MET A 68 -8.84 2.71 -23.21
C MET A 68 -9.65 2.90 -24.50
N ALA A 69 -9.55 1.96 -25.45
CA ALA A 69 -10.33 2.00 -26.69
C ALA A 69 -11.84 1.95 -26.41
N TYR A 70 -12.27 1.08 -25.49
CA TYR A 70 -13.65 1.06 -25.00
C TYR A 70 -14.06 2.40 -24.39
N GLY A 71 -13.20 2.99 -23.56
CA GLY A 71 -13.45 4.31 -22.98
C GLY A 71 -13.65 5.39 -24.04
N LEU A 72 -12.83 5.40 -25.10
CA LEU A 72 -12.96 6.33 -26.21
C LEU A 72 -14.27 6.14 -26.97
N ASP A 73 -14.59 4.91 -27.37
CA ASP A 73 -15.81 4.56 -28.11
C ASP A 73 -17.07 4.97 -27.35
N THR A 74 -17.02 4.83 -26.03
CA THR A 74 -18.15 5.13 -25.16
C THR A 74 -18.10 6.55 -24.57
N GLY A 75 -17.16 7.40 -24.98
CA GLY A 75 -17.13 8.83 -24.59
C GLY A 75 -16.67 9.12 -23.16
N ARG A 76 -15.85 8.23 -22.58
CA ARG A 76 -15.21 8.43 -21.27
C ARG A 76 -14.04 9.38 -21.43
N LYS A 77 -13.89 10.29 -20.47
CA LYS A 77 -12.88 11.35 -20.50
C LYS A 77 -11.58 10.97 -19.79
N PHE A 78 -11.67 10.15 -18.75
CA PHE A 78 -10.54 9.81 -17.89
C PHE A 78 -10.34 8.30 -17.83
N TYR A 79 -9.08 7.89 -17.76
CA TYR A 79 -8.68 6.51 -17.57
C TYR A 79 -7.70 6.45 -16.42
N TYR A 80 -8.00 5.66 -15.38
CA TYR A 80 -7.16 5.50 -14.20
C TYR A 80 -6.48 4.12 -14.26
N PRO A 81 -5.18 4.05 -14.61
CA PRO A 81 -4.46 2.77 -14.75
C PRO A 81 -3.95 2.22 -13.41
N GLY A 82 -4.29 2.83 -12.28
CA GLY A 82 -3.82 2.47 -10.95
C GLY A 82 -2.53 3.20 -10.52
N TYR A 83 -1.92 2.74 -9.44
CA TYR A 83 -0.70 3.33 -8.87
C TYR A 83 0.57 2.85 -9.58
N VAL A 84 1.67 3.57 -9.34
CA VAL A 84 3.04 3.17 -9.65
C VAL A 84 3.88 3.24 -8.38
N LEU A 85 5.04 2.57 -8.38
CA LEU A 85 5.94 2.54 -7.23
C LEU A 85 7.02 3.62 -7.33
N ASP A 86 7.69 3.89 -6.22
CA ASP A 86 8.78 4.88 -6.14
C ASP A 86 10.12 4.35 -6.69
N ARG A 87 10.11 3.12 -7.22
CA ARG A 87 11.25 2.42 -7.83
C ARG A 87 10.78 1.67 -9.08
N PRO A 88 11.70 1.34 -10.01
CA PRO A 88 11.36 0.59 -11.20
C PRO A 88 10.57 -0.69 -10.87
N SER A 89 9.46 -0.91 -11.58
CA SER A 89 8.52 -1.96 -11.28
C SER A 89 7.82 -2.54 -12.51
N VAL A 90 7.19 -3.70 -12.34
CA VAL A 90 6.32 -4.32 -13.36
C VAL A 90 5.09 -3.47 -13.70
N PHE A 91 4.83 -2.38 -12.96
CA PHE A 91 3.73 -1.45 -13.24
C PHE A 91 4.14 -0.30 -14.18
N ASP A 92 5.43 -0.14 -14.48
CA ASP A 92 5.94 1.04 -15.20
C ASP A 92 5.55 1.06 -16.68
N TYR A 93 5.14 -0.09 -17.24
CA TYR A 93 4.66 -0.18 -18.63
C TYR A 93 3.51 0.81 -18.93
N LYS A 94 2.70 1.13 -17.91
CA LYS A 94 1.57 2.06 -17.98
C LYS A 94 2.00 3.49 -18.28
N LEU A 95 3.21 3.87 -17.85
CA LEU A 95 3.74 5.24 -18.01
C LEU A 95 4.07 5.58 -19.46
N GLN A 96 4.33 4.56 -20.28
CA GLN A 96 4.67 4.74 -21.70
C GLN A 96 3.46 5.06 -22.59
N LEU A 97 2.23 4.84 -22.08
CA LEU A 97 1.01 4.88 -22.91
C LEU A 97 0.46 6.29 -23.13
N ALA A 98 0.83 7.25 -22.28
CA ALA A 98 0.24 8.58 -22.30
C ALA A 98 1.08 9.61 -23.08
N ASN A 99 2.19 9.23 -23.74
CA ASN A 99 3.05 10.15 -24.50
C ASN A 99 3.38 11.47 -23.73
N GLY A 100 3.65 11.37 -22.43
CA GLY A 100 3.92 12.56 -21.58
C GLY A 100 2.67 13.36 -21.16
N GLN A 101 1.49 12.76 -21.24
CA GLN A 101 0.22 13.35 -20.77
C GLN A 101 -0.28 12.71 -19.47
N MET A 102 0.51 11.82 -18.86
CA MET A 102 0.12 11.16 -17.62
C MET A 102 0.00 12.19 -16.49
N GLN A 103 -1.00 12.01 -15.64
CA GLN A 103 -1.19 12.83 -14.45
C GLN A 103 -1.21 11.92 -13.21
N TYR A 104 -0.70 12.44 -12.10
CA TYR A 104 -0.86 11.83 -10.79
C TYR A 104 -1.74 12.71 -9.89
N TYR A 105 -2.45 12.07 -8.97
CA TYR A 105 -3.21 12.74 -7.94
C TYR A 105 -2.34 12.93 -6.70
N ASP A 106 -2.16 14.16 -6.23
CA ASP A 106 -1.20 14.50 -5.16
C ASP A 106 -1.75 14.39 -3.73
N TRP A 107 -2.91 13.77 -3.55
CA TRP A 107 -3.67 13.65 -2.29
C TRP A 107 -4.04 14.97 -1.60
N LYS A 108 -3.53 16.11 -2.07
CA LYS A 108 -3.91 17.48 -1.70
C LYS A 108 -5.02 18.03 -2.60
N GLY A 109 -5.73 17.14 -3.29
CA GLY A 109 -6.85 17.49 -4.16
C GLY A 109 -6.48 17.92 -5.58
N LYS A 110 -5.23 17.72 -6.04
CA LYS A 110 -4.79 18.23 -7.35
C LYS A 110 -4.22 17.14 -8.25
N TRP A 111 -4.65 17.16 -9.51
CA TRP A 111 -4.00 16.44 -10.60
C TRP A 111 -2.79 17.24 -11.09
N LYS A 112 -1.64 16.59 -11.21
CA LYS A 112 -0.38 17.20 -11.65
C LYS A 112 0.27 16.37 -12.75
N PRO A 113 1.01 16.99 -13.69
CA PRO A 113 1.77 16.26 -14.70
C PRO A 113 2.77 15.29 -14.05
N TYR A 114 2.83 14.05 -14.55
CA TYR A 114 3.71 13.00 -14.04
C TYR A 114 5.20 13.39 -14.13
N GLU A 115 5.58 14.19 -15.12
CA GLU A 115 6.94 14.68 -15.32
C GLU A 115 7.42 15.59 -14.16
N ARG A 116 6.48 16.09 -13.35
CA ARG A 116 6.77 16.87 -12.13
C ARG A 116 6.74 16.03 -10.86
N LEU A 117 6.64 14.71 -10.98
CA LEU A 117 6.69 13.81 -9.85
C LEU A 117 8.15 13.61 -9.42
N GLY A 118 8.54 14.27 -8.33
CA GLY A 118 9.79 14.00 -7.64
C GLY A 118 9.64 12.87 -6.61
N LEU A 119 10.76 12.24 -6.23
CA LEU A 119 10.79 11.15 -5.26
C LEU A 119 10.21 11.55 -3.90
N GLU A 120 10.39 12.81 -3.50
CA GLU A 120 9.90 13.39 -2.25
C GLU A 120 8.37 13.36 -2.11
N ARG A 121 7.65 13.08 -3.20
CA ARG A 121 6.18 12.99 -3.21
C ARG A 121 5.65 11.59 -2.98
N PHE A 122 6.51 10.57 -3.04
CA PHE A 122 6.12 9.22 -2.69
C PHE A 122 6.15 9.07 -1.18
N THR A 123 5.00 8.73 -0.58
CA THR A 123 4.90 8.49 0.87
C THR A 123 5.94 7.48 1.36
N VAL A 124 6.17 6.41 0.60
CA VAL A 124 7.16 5.39 0.96
C VAL A 124 8.61 5.91 0.92
N HIS A 125 8.91 6.89 0.04
CA HIS A 125 10.23 7.53 0.02
C HIS A 125 10.44 8.35 1.29
N VAL A 126 9.46 9.21 1.64
CA VAL A 126 9.48 10.01 2.87
C VAL A 126 9.62 9.10 4.10
N LEU A 127 8.84 8.02 4.19
CA LEU A 127 8.94 7.06 5.29
C LEU A 127 10.33 6.44 5.40
N ARG A 128 10.95 6.07 4.27
CA ARG A 128 12.32 5.53 4.27
C ARG A 128 13.33 6.56 4.76
N GLU A 129 13.22 7.83 4.36
CA GLU A 129 14.08 8.90 4.85
C GLU A 129 13.91 9.13 6.36
N LYS A 130 12.67 9.12 6.86
CA LYS A 130 12.35 9.27 8.28
C LYS A 130 12.87 8.10 9.11
N MET A 131 12.72 6.87 8.62
CA MET A 131 13.30 5.70 9.27
C MET A 131 14.84 5.75 9.28
N LEU A 132 15.47 6.20 8.20
CA LEU A 132 16.92 6.39 8.17
C LEU A 132 17.38 7.44 9.19
N ALA A 133 16.65 8.56 9.30
CA ALA A 133 16.93 9.61 10.28
C ALA A 133 16.82 9.09 11.72
N LEU A 134 15.82 8.27 12.04
CA LEU A 134 15.71 7.60 13.34
C LEU A 134 16.89 6.67 13.61
N GLN A 135 17.24 5.81 12.65
CA GLN A 135 18.35 4.88 12.80
C GLN A 135 19.70 5.60 12.98
N GLN A 136 19.88 6.76 12.33
CA GLN A 136 21.04 7.63 12.53
C GLN A 136 21.03 8.28 13.91
N ALA A 137 19.89 8.80 14.36
CA ALA A 137 19.75 9.45 15.67
C ALA A 137 19.97 8.47 16.84
N LEU A 138 19.60 7.20 16.69
CA LEU A 138 19.91 6.13 17.65
C LEU A 138 21.41 5.82 17.78
N GLY A 139 22.22 6.17 16.78
CA GLY A 139 23.68 6.01 16.83
C GLY A 139 24.12 4.57 17.13
N GLN A 140 24.89 4.39 18.21
CA GLN A 140 25.39 3.07 18.64
C GLN A 140 24.27 2.18 19.21
N GLU A 141 23.24 2.77 19.80
CA GLU A 141 22.10 2.06 20.42
C GLU A 141 21.09 1.54 19.39
N ARG A 142 21.34 1.77 18.09
CA ARG A 142 20.46 1.29 17.01
C ARG A 142 20.20 -0.21 17.05
N THR A 143 21.10 -1.02 17.61
CA THR A 143 20.93 -2.48 17.71
C THR A 143 19.89 -2.88 18.76
N ALA A 144 19.53 -1.97 19.67
CA ALA A 144 18.42 -2.17 20.60
C ALA A 144 17.05 -2.11 19.89
N PHE A 145 16.99 -1.50 18.71
CA PHE A 145 15.76 -1.35 17.91
C PHE A 145 15.84 -2.16 16.62
N ARG A 146 14.79 -2.91 16.35
CA ARG A 146 14.64 -3.65 15.11
C ARG A 146 13.67 -2.91 14.18
N LYS A 147 14.04 -2.75 12.92
CA LYS A 147 13.13 -2.27 11.88
C LYS A 147 12.16 -3.37 11.48
N ILE A 148 10.87 -3.04 11.44
CA ILE A 148 9.77 -3.92 11.09
C ILE A 148 9.02 -3.34 9.89
N LEU A 149 8.65 -4.18 8.94
CA LEU A 149 7.63 -3.91 7.93
C LEU A 149 6.30 -4.47 8.44
N TYR A 150 5.24 -3.68 8.34
CA TYR A 150 3.97 -3.96 9.02
C TYR A 150 2.80 -3.94 8.02
N PRO A 151 2.42 -5.09 7.45
CA PRO A 151 1.33 -5.17 6.47
C PRO A 151 -0.04 -4.79 7.01
N MET A 152 -0.24 -4.86 8.33
CA MET A 152 -1.53 -4.62 8.98
C MET A 152 -1.83 -3.13 9.24
N PHE A 153 -0.95 -2.22 8.81
CA PHE A 153 -1.07 -0.77 9.05
C PHE A 153 -2.38 -0.16 8.53
N SER A 154 -2.94 -0.72 7.45
CA SER A 154 -4.19 -0.24 6.84
C SER A 154 -5.39 -0.34 7.78
N VAL A 155 -5.36 -1.28 8.74
CA VAL A 155 -6.39 -1.43 9.77
C VAL A 155 -6.47 -0.17 10.65
N GLY A 156 -5.35 0.50 10.89
CA GLY A 156 -5.30 1.76 11.65
C GLY A 156 -6.02 2.94 10.97
N TYR A 157 -6.36 2.81 9.69
CA TYR A 157 -7.12 3.80 8.91
C TYR A 157 -8.62 3.47 8.78
N LEU A 158 -9.07 2.33 9.30
CA LEU A 158 -10.49 1.98 9.26
C LEU A 158 -11.28 2.86 10.24
N ALA A 159 -12.29 3.57 9.73
CA ALA A 159 -13.01 4.62 10.45
C ALA A 159 -13.68 4.17 11.76
N PHE A 160 -13.98 2.87 11.91
CA PHE A 160 -14.62 2.31 13.12
C PHE A 160 -13.62 1.77 14.15
N MET A 161 -12.32 1.74 13.83
CA MET A 161 -11.23 1.22 14.68
C MET A 161 -10.17 2.30 15.01
N GLY A 162 -10.27 3.46 14.37
CA GLY A 162 -9.21 4.46 14.26
C GLY A 162 -8.71 5.03 15.59
N ASP A 163 -7.40 5.20 15.65
CA ASP A 163 -6.52 5.68 16.75
C ASP A 163 -5.98 4.60 17.72
N GLN A 164 -6.55 3.41 17.73
CA GLN A 164 -6.07 2.34 18.63
C GLN A 164 -4.95 1.48 18.05
N PHE A 165 -4.66 1.56 16.74
CA PHE A 165 -3.70 0.68 16.08
C PHE A 165 -2.56 1.47 15.45
N ILE A 166 -1.42 0.80 15.28
CA ILE A 166 -0.28 1.33 14.52
C ILE A 166 -0.71 1.64 13.08
N LYS A 167 -0.35 2.84 12.60
CA LYS A 167 -0.76 3.35 11.28
C LYS A 167 0.37 3.33 10.26
N SER A 168 1.63 3.19 10.70
CA SER A 168 2.77 3.21 9.79
C SER A 168 3.07 1.83 9.19
N PRO A 169 3.35 1.72 7.88
CA PRO A 169 3.72 0.45 7.24
C PRO A 169 5.13 -0.04 7.60
N MET A 170 5.90 0.79 8.33
CA MET A 170 7.18 0.42 8.91
C MET A 170 7.44 1.21 10.18
N PHE A 171 8.11 0.60 11.15
CA PHE A 171 8.48 1.23 12.41
C PHE A 171 9.75 0.61 13.00
N LEU A 172 10.30 1.24 14.04
CA LEU A 172 11.35 0.65 14.87
C LEU A 172 10.73 0.11 16.17
N ALA A 173 11.06 -1.13 16.53
CA ALA A 173 10.57 -1.78 17.73
C ALA A 173 11.70 -2.24 18.64
N HIS A 174 11.56 -1.98 19.93
CA HIS A 174 12.36 -2.58 20.98
C HIS A 174 11.48 -3.53 21.81
N SER A 175 11.98 -4.74 22.07
CA SER A 175 11.31 -5.71 22.93
C SER A 175 12.06 -5.81 24.26
N PRO A 176 11.44 -5.44 25.39
CA PRO A 176 12.00 -5.70 26.71
C PRO A 176 12.11 -7.21 26.91
N GLN A 177 13.28 -7.71 27.32
CA GLN A 177 13.56 -9.15 27.47
C GLN A 177 12.73 -9.84 28.58
N THR A 178 11.79 -9.15 29.21
CA THR A 178 11.05 -9.58 30.41
C THR A 178 9.57 -9.88 30.12
N ARG A 179 9.31 -11.11 29.65
CA ARG A 179 8.06 -11.89 29.85
C ARG A 179 6.70 -11.30 29.42
N ARG A 180 6.61 -10.19 28.68
CA ARG A 180 5.33 -9.72 28.11
C ARG A 180 5.50 -9.30 26.65
N PRO A 181 4.47 -9.45 25.79
CA PRO A 181 4.54 -9.11 24.37
C PRO A 181 4.34 -7.60 24.16
N PHE A 182 4.92 -6.76 25.02
CA PHE A 182 4.88 -5.31 24.84
C PHE A 182 6.11 -4.89 24.05
N TYR A 183 5.89 -4.09 23.01
CA TYR A 183 6.96 -3.48 22.24
C TYR A 183 6.95 -1.98 22.52
N LEU A 184 8.15 -1.41 22.70
CA LEU A 184 8.33 0.01 22.59
C LEU A 184 8.53 0.33 21.11
N VAL A 185 7.59 1.04 20.51
CA VAL A 185 7.56 1.32 19.06
C VAL A 185 7.75 2.80 18.78
N ILE A 186 8.60 3.11 17.80
CA ILE A 186 8.73 4.42 17.17
C ILE A 186 8.21 4.33 15.74
N GLU A 187 7.08 4.98 15.47
CA GLU A 187 6.50 5.11 14.13
C GLU A 187 6.58 6.55 13.62
N PHE A 188 6.45 6.77 12.31
CA PHE A 188 6.35 8.11 11.72
C PHE A 188 5.00 8.27 11.03
N LEU A 189 4.15 9.11 11.61
CA LEU A 189 2.82 9.39 11.09
C LEU A 189 2.93 10.41 9.97
N ILE A 190 2.57 9.99 8.75
CA ILE A 190 2.81 10.80 7.55
C ILE A 190 1.85 12.00 7.48
N GLU A 191 0.64 11.86 8.00
CA GLU A 191 -0.39 12.90 7.99
C GLU A 191 -0.06 14.04 8.95
N GLU A 192 0.43 13.71 10.14
CA GLU A 192 0.83 14.66 11.18
C GLU A 192 2.28 15.16 11.02
N GLU A 193 3.08 14.50 10.18
CA GLU A 193 4.51 14.73 10.01
C GLU A 193 5.33 14.62 11.33
N THR A 194 4.90 13.73 12.24
CA THR A 194 5.50 13.53 13.56
C THR A 194 5.96 12.09 13.77
N TYR A 195 7.00 11.93 14.60
CA TYR A 195 7.30 10.63 15.19
C TYR A 195 6.45 10.42 16.43
N ARG A 196 5.97 9.19 16.62
CA ARG A 196 5.24 8.76 17.81
C ARG A 196 5.98 7.61 18.47
N LEU A 197 6.20 7.73 19.78
CA LEU A 197 6.74 6.72 20.67
C LEU A 197 5.60 6.14 21.51
N SER A 198 5.40 4.83 21.47
CA SER A 198 4.27 4.17 22.16
C SER A 198 4.64 2.81 22.72
N TRP A 199 3.94 2.42 23.79
CA TRP A 199 3.81 1.01 24.16
C TRP A 199 2.71 0.37 23.32
N VAL A 200 3.04 -0.78 22.72
CA VAL A 200 2.09 -1.54 21.89
C VAL A 200 2.08 -3.01 22.27
N SER A 201 0.96 -3.68 22.01
CA SER A 201 0.81 -5.12 22.18
C SER A 201 0.01 -5.76 21.05
N PRO A 202 0.21 -7.06 20.79
CA PRO A 202 -0.67 -7.84 19.92
C PRO A 202 -2.12 -7.80 20.40
N CYS A 203 -3.05 -7.71 19.46
CA CYS A 203 -4.49 -7.66 19.68
C CYS A 203 -5.16 -8.85 18.95
N PRO A 204 -5.04 -10.07 19.50
CA PRO A 204 -5.52 -11.29 18.83
C PRO A 204 -7.04 -11.29 18.62
N GLU A 205 -7.79 -10.53 19.41
CA GLU A 205 -9.26 -10.48 19.35
C GLU A 205 -9.78 -9.98 18.01
N TYR A 206 -8.99 -9.20 17.26
CA TYR A 206 -9.35 -8.70 15.94
C TYR A 206 -8.65 -9.42 14.79
N GLN A 207 -7.75 -10.37 15.09
CA GLN A 207 -6.96 -11.08 14.08
C GLN A 207 -7.83 -12.03 13.24
N GLU A 208 -8.91 -12.56 13.81
CA GLU A 208 -9.87 -13.42 13.10
C GLU A 208 -10.63 -12.68 11.98
N PHE A 209 -10.79 -11.36 12.07
CA PHE A 209 -11.42 -10.54 11.01
C PHE A 209 -10.51 -10.36 9.80
N LEU A 210 -9.23 -10.67 9.93
CA LEU A 210 -8.19 -10.45 8.94
C LEU A 210 -7.81 -11.76 8.23
N ASN A 211 -8.78 -12.68 8.10
CA ASN A 211 -8.62 -14.03 7.53
C ASN A 211 -8.15 -13.97 6.06
N MET A 212 -6.87 -13.71 5.88
CA MET A 212 -6.20 -13.55 4.59
C MET A 212 -5.24 -14.73 4.39
N HIS A 213 -5.23 -15.30 3.20
CA HIS A 213 -4.13 -16.16 2.79
C HIS A 213 -2.87 -15.32 2.64
N ILE A 214 -1.91 -15.54 3.54
CA ILE A 214 -0.63 -14.83 3.56
C ILE A 214 0.30 -15.49 2.56
N SER A 215 0.97 -14.68 1.73
CA SER A 215 2.00 -15.16 0.80
C SER A 215 3.27 -15.55 1.55
N GLU A 216 4.01 -16.55 1.05
CA GLU A 216 5.16 -17.12 1.75
C GLU A 216 6.27 -16.10 2.08
N ASP A 217 6.42 -15.06 1.25
CA ASP A 217 7.38 -13.97 1.45
C ASP A 217 7.10 -13.12 2.69
N LEU A 218 5.84 -13.07 3.15
CA LEU A 218 5.45 -12.34 4.36
C LEU A 218 5.69 -13.14 5.66
N LEU A 219 6.18 -14.38 5.56
CA LEU A 219 6.48 -15.23 6.71
C LEU A 219 7.86 -14.99 7.33
N ASP A 220 8.69 -14.11 6.74
CA ASP A 220 9.97 -13.73 7.35
C ASP A 220 9.75 -12.87 8.60
N GLU A 221 9.62 -13.52 9.76
CA GLU A 221 9.47 -12.89 11.06
C GLU A 221 10.65 -12.00 11.47
N LYS A 222 11.77 -11.97 10.71
CA LYS A 222 12.87 -11.01 10.88
C LYS A 222 12.64 -9.70 10.15
N LEU A 223 11.74 -9.68 9.18
CA LEU A 223 11.41 -8.51 8.38
C LEU A 223 9.98 -8.00 8.66
N TYR A 224 9.04 -8.92 8.81
CA TYR A 224 7.61 -8.63 8.96
C TYR A 224 7.10 -8.88 10.38
N HIS A 225 6.02 -8.19 10.75
CA HIS A 225 5.21 -8.51 11.91
C HIS A 225 3.74 -8.59 11.47
N MET A 226 3.13 -9.76 11.66
CA MET A 226 1.81 -10.08 11.10
C MET A 226 0.68 -10.03 12.13
N ASP A 227 0.98 -9.96 13.42
CA ASP A 227 -0.04 -9.75 14.43
C ASP A 227 -0.53 -8.31 14.39
N LEU A 228 -1.84 -8.10 14.57
CA LEU A 228 -2.40 -6.76 14.67
C LEU A 228 -1.90 -6.10 15.97
N LEU A 229 -1.22 -4.97 15.86
CA LEU A 229 -0.64 -4.22 16.97
C LEU A 229 -1.54 -3.06 17.39
N ARG A 230 -1.99 -3.11 18.65
CA ARG A 230 -2.71 -2.03 19.32
C ARG A 230 -1.76 -1.13 20.09
N THR A 231 -1.96 0.16 19.97
CA THR A 231 -1.34 1.20 20.81
C THR A 231 -2.00 1.19 22.18
N ASP A 232 -1.27 0.77 23.21
CA ASP A 232 -1.77 0.76 24.59
C ASP A 232 -1.55 2.11 25.27
N GLU A 233 -0.42 2.77 24.99
CA GLU A 233 -0.08 4.08 25.55
C GLU A 233 0.81 4.87 24.58
N VAL A 234 0.43 6.12 24.28
CA VAL A 234 1.30 7.08 23.59
C VAL A 234 2.14 7.81 24.62
N ILE A 235 3.47 7.66 24.53
CA ILE A 235 4.42 8.21 25.51
C ILE A 235 4.87 9.61 25.10
N TYR A 236 5.26 9.77 23.84
CA TYR A 236 5.82 11.03 23.34
C TYR A 236 5.61 11.17 21.84
N GLU A 237 5.36 12.40 21.39
CA GLU A 237 5.29 12.75 19.97
C GLU A 237 6.17 13.96 19.70
N HIS A 238 6.98 13.90 18.63
CA HIS A 238 7.78 15.03 18.20
C HIS A 238 8.17 14.91 16.73
N ALA A 239 8.27 16.04 16.02
CA ALA A 239 8.77 16.07 14.63
C ALA A 239 10.27 15.78 14.46
N SER A 240 11.03 15.60 15.55
CA SER A 240 12.50 15.50 15.53
C SER A 240 12.92 14.08 15.87
N ALA A 241 13.66 13.46 14.96
CA ALA A 241 14.23 12.13 15.16
C ALA A 241 15.13 12.09 16.40
N VAL A 242 15.90 13.16 16.67
CA VAL A 242 16.80 13.21 17.83
C VAL A 242 16.02 13.18 19.13
N LYS A 243 14.99 14.04 19.27
CA LYS A 243 14.23 14.13 20.51
C LYS A 243 13.41 12.88 20.80
N ILE A 244 12.81 12.27 19.77
CA ILE A 244 12.04 11.03 19.97
C ILE A 244 12.96 9.88 20.37
N THR A 245 14.19 9.80 19.81
CA THR A 245 15.16 8.77 20.20
C THR A 245 15.75 9.02 21.59
N GLU A 246 16.00 10.27 21.98
CA GLU A 246 16.43 10.60 23.36
C GLU A 246 15.40 10.11 24.38
N GLU A 247 14.11 10.31 24.11
CA GLU A 247 13.05 9.84 24.99
C GLU A 247 12.94 8.31 24.98
N ALA A 248 13.02 7.67 23.81
CA ALA A 248 13.00 6.22 23.71
C ALA A 248 14.16 5.55 24.48
N LEU A 249 15.35 6.13 24.42
CA LEU A 249 16.54 5.63 25.12
C LEU A 249 16.47 5.81 26.64
N ARG A 250 15.60 6.67 27.18
CA ARG A 250 15.38 6.78 28.63
C ARG A 250 14.53 5.65 29.20
N LEU A 251 13.82 4.93 28.34
CA LEU A 251 12.85 3.89 28.72
C LEU A 251 13.41 2.47 28.62
N ILE A 252 14.62 2.32 28.06
CA ILE A 252 15.33 1.04 27.88
C ILE A 252 16.60 1.01 28.72
#